data_AF-A0A1I2EDK9-F1
#
_entry.id   AF-A0A1I2EDK9-F1
#
_cell.length_a   1.000
_cell.length_b   1.000
_cell.length_c   1.000
_cell.angle_alpha   90.00
_cell.angle_beta   90.00
_cell.angle_gamma   90.00
#
_symmetry.space_group_name_H-M   'P 1'
#
loop_
_entity.id
_entity.type
_entity.pdbx_description
1 polymer ?
#
loop_
_entity_poly.entity_id
_entity_poly.type
_entity_poly.pdbx_seq_one_letter_code
_entity_poly.pdbx_strand_id
1 'polypeptide(L)'
;MRVAFSTLGCRLNQFESDALEQMARAAGHTVVDAEAAPEVVVVNTCTITHEADADARQHVRRAARAGARVVVTGCWATAAPAEAAALPGVALVVGNREKERLFDMLGETCSEGHVPEIHVAPVDLLRRVRVARLRPAADPRRSRAYLKIQDGCDYRCSFCVVPQVRGRSASVPPPEVRAQLQELVVAGVPEVVLTGVHLGIYGRDLRPRSSLSALVAELLPLLGPARLRLGSVDPHEVDERLVTLLASDPRLCPYLHLPVQSGDDDTLRRMRRAHTTADLRALVPRLAEAVPGIGVGTDVIVGFPGESDEAFAATHALLAALPLAYLHVFAYSPRAGTDAASLSGQVDAEVKQRRGAALRALSAAKQRAFAAAQIGRTLPVVIHRTRHRRTGLLVGRAGNGLTVLAAGDDALLGRSGAVEVERAEGTHAVGRLVA
;
A
#
# COMPACT_ATOMS: atom_id res chain seq x y z
N MET A 1 2.25 -15.07 -26.37
CA MET A 1 3.43 -14.31 -25.91
C MET A 1 3.77 -14.69 -24.48
N ARG A 2 5.05 -14.65 -24.15
CA ARG A 2 5.61 -14.71 -22.79
C ARG A 2 5.61 -13.31 -22.18
N VAL A 3 4.89 -13.13 -21.09
CA VAL A 3 4.69 -11.82 -20.45
C VAL A 3 5.27 -11.86 -19.03
N ALA A 4 6.11 -10.89 -18.69
CA ALA A 4 6.58 -10.68 -17.32
C ALA A 4 6.04 -9.38 -16.74
N PHE A 5 5.97 -9.29 -15.42
CA PHE A 5 5.45 -8.14 -14.70
C PHE A 5 6.50 -7.56 -13.77
N SER A 6 6.63 -6.24 -13.81
CA SER A 6 7.47 -5.46 -12.91
C SER A 6 6.61 -4.47 -12.17
N THR A 7 6.21 -4.82 -10.93
CA THR A 7 5.38 -3.95 -10.12
C THR A 7 6.21 -3.07 -9.19
N LEU A 8 5.93 -1.78 -9.23
CA LEU A 8 6.55 -0.77 -8.38
C LEU A 8 5.48 -0.07 -7.54
N GLY A 9 5.84 0.36 -6.33
CA GLY A 9 4.99 1.19 -5.49
C GLY A 9 4.18 0.43 -4.45
N CYS A 10 2.88 0.73 -4.40
CA CYS A 10 2.04 0.42 -3.24
C CYS A 10 1.22 -0.87 -3.36
N ARG A 11 0.47 -1.19 -2.31
CA ARG A 11 -0.45 -2.34 -2.26
C ARG A 11 -1.50 -2.32 -3.38
N LEU A 12 -1.91 -1.13 -3.81
CA LEU A 12 -2.82 -0.94 -4.93
C LEU A 12 -2.17 -1.41 -6.24
N ASN A 13 -0.91 -1.05 -6.48
CA ASN A 13 -0.19 -1.49 -7.66
C ASN A 13 0.03 -3.01 -7.65
N GLN A 14 0.23 -3.63 -6.48
CA GLN A 14 0.25 -5.11 -6.39
C GLN A 14 -1.08 -5.74 -6.77
N PHE A 15 -2.19 -5.26 -6.20
CA PHE A 15 -3.53 -5.73 -6.59
C PHE A 15 -3.71 -5.66 -8.12
N GLU A 16 -3.35 -4.53 -8.72
CA GLU A 16 -3.51 -4.32 -10.16
C GLU A 16 -2.60 -5.22 -10.98
N SER A 17 -1.37 -5.46 -10.56
CA SER A 17 -0.48 -6.40 -11.24
C SER A 17 -0.95 -7.84 -11.12
N ASP A 18 -1.40 -8.28 -9.94
CA ASP A 18 -1.94 -9.63 -9.74
C ASP A 18 -3.18 -9.84 -10.64
N ALA A 19 -4.04 -8.82 -10.77
CA ALA A 19 -5.18 -8.84 -11.68
C ALA A 19 -4.78 -8.86 -13.16
N LEU A 20 -3.79 -8.04 -13.55
CA LEU A 20 -3.28 -8.02 -14.93
C LEU A 20 -2.58 -9.33 -15.30
N GLU A 21 -1.92 -9.99 -14.36
CA GLU A 21 -1.37 -11.34 -14.56
C GLU A 21 -2.47 -12.35 -14.86
N GLN A 22 -3.57 -12.32 -14.11
CA GLN A 22 -4.73 -13.17 -14.38
C GLN A 22 -5.37 -12.87 -15.74
N MET A 23 -5.49 -11.59 -16.11
CA MET A 23 -5.98 -11.18 -17.42
C MET A 23 -5.07 -11.68 -18.56
N ALA A 24 -3.74 -11.62 -18.39
CA ALA A 24 -2.79 -12.14 -19.36
C ALA A 24 -3.00 -13.64 -19.60
N ARG A 25 -3.16 -14.41 -18.52
CA ARG A 25 -3.44 -15.86 -18.61
C ARG A 25 -4.77 -16.13 -19.30
N ALA A 26 -5.81 -15.37 -18.97
CA ALA A 26 -7.13 -15.49 -19.59
C ALA A 26 -7.10 -15.15 -21.09
N ALA A 27 -6.23 -14.22 -21.51
CA ALA A 27 -5.97 -13.88 -22.91
C ALA A 27 -5.05 -14.89 -23.63
N GLY A 28 -4.73 -16.03 -23.02
CA GLY A 28 -3.88 -17.08 -23.62
C GLY A 28 -2.38 -16.77 -23.61
N HIS A 29 -1.93 -15.79 -22.82
CA HIS A 29 -0.51 -15.50 -22.66
C HIS A 29 0.12 -16.34 -21.53
N THR A 30 1.42 -16.61 -21.66
CA THR A 30 2.20 -17.33 -20.65
C THR A 30 2.89 -16.31 -19.74
N VAL A 31 2.48 -16.22 -18.48
CA VAL A 31 3.16 -15.38 -17.50
C VAL A 31 4.44 -16.06 -17.03
N VAL A 32 5.57 -15.36 -17.17
CA VAL A 32 6.92 -15.85 -16.85
C VAL A 32 7.65 -14.88 -15.92
N ASP A 33 8.69 -15.37 -15.23
CA ASP A 33 9.60 -14.52 -14.48
C ASP A 33 10.42 -13.61 -15.40
N ALA A 34 10.92 -12.49 -14.87
CA ALA A 34 11.65 -11.50 -15.65
C ALA A 34 12.96 -12.05 -16.25
N GLU A 35 13.57 -13.04 -15.59
CA GLU A 35 14.78 -13.72 -16.02
C GLU A 35 14.51 -14.75 -17.13
N ALA A 36 13.25 -15.17 -17.29
CA ALA A 36 12.84 -16.16 -18.27
C ALA A 36 12.50 -15.50 -19.61
N ALA A 37 13.41 -14.67 -20.14
CA ALA A 37 13.36 -14.06 -21.49
C ALA A 37 11.94 -13.73 -22.00
N PRO A 38 11.22 -12.78 -21.34
CA PRO A 38 9.88 -12.40 -21.75
C PRO A 38 9.88 -11.65 -23.09
N GLU A 39 8.86 -11.87 -23.91
CA GLU A 39 8.61 -11.10 -25.14
C GLU A 39 8.05 -9.71 -24.79
N VAL A 40 7.22 -9.65 -23.73
CA VAL A 40 6.61 -8.41 -23.24
C VAL A 40 6.86 -8.27 -21.74
N VAL A 41 7.24 -7.06 -21.30
CA VAL A 41 7.30 -6.71 -19.88
C VAL A 41 6.30 -5.60 -19.58
N VAL A 42 5.35 -5.88 -18.69
CA VAL A 42 4.41 -4.88 -18.15
C VAL A 42 5.02 -4.25 -16.90
N VAL A 43 5.40 -2.98 -16.97
CA VAL A 43 5.93 -2.20 -15.85
C VAL A 43 4.79 -1.37 -15.24
N ASN A 44 4.30 -1.77 -14.06
CA ASN A 44 3.27 -1.04 -13.33
C ASN A 44 3.91 -0.07 -12.32
N THR A 45 3.78 1.23 -12.58
CA THR A 45 4.64 2.29 -12.04
C THR A 45 4.00 3.08 -10.91
N CYS A 46 4.85 3.68 -10.08
CA CYS A 46 4.48 4.62 -9.01
C CYS A 46 5.07 6.00 -9.32
N THR A 47 4.48 7.07 -8.77
CA THR A 47 4.93 8.46 -9.03
C THR A 47 4.85 9.38 -7.80
N ILE A 48 4.76 8.80 -6.60
CA ILE A 48 4.57 9.58 -5.37
C ILE A 48 5.84 10.32 -4.94
N THR A 49 7.02 9.91 -5.40
CA THR A 49 8.30 10.61 -5.22
C THR A 49 9.12 10.59 -6.51
N HIS A 50 10.16 11.44 -6.58
CA HIS A 50 11.09 11.42 -7.72
C HIS A 50 11.89 10.11 -7.83
N GLU A 51 12.21 9.48 -6.70
CA GLU A 51 12.86 8.16 -6.66
C GLU A 51 11.94 7.09 -7.28
N ALA A 52 10.63 7.15 -7.01
CA ALA A 52 9.67 6.23 -7.63
C ALA A 52 9.63 6.36 -9.17
N ASP A 53 9.71 7.59 -9.69
CA ASP A 53 9.81 7.80 -11.14
C ASP A 53 11.17 7.30 -11.69
N ALA A 54 12.25 7.47 -10.93
CA ALA A 54 13.58 7.01 -11.32
C ALA A 54 13.63 5.47 -11.40
N ASP A 55 13.07 4.78 -10.40
CA ASP A 55 12.91 3.33 -10.39
C ASP A 55 12.08 2.86 -11.58
N ALA A 56 10.96 3.54 -11.89
CA ALA A 56 10.14 3.24 -13.07
C ALA A 56 10.96 3.29 -14.36
N ARG A 57 11.72 4.38 -14.58
CA ARG A 57 12.60 4.52 -15.76
C ARG A 57 13.68 3.44 -15.79
N GLN A 58 14.25 3.07 -14.64
CA GLN A 58 15.27 2.03 -14.56
C GLN A 58 14.72 0.66 -14.97
N HIS A 59 13.52 0.32 -14.50
CA HIS A 59 12.86 -0.95 -14.83
C HIS A 59 12.49 -1.04 -16.30
N VAL A 60 11.96 0.05 -16.89
CA VAL A 60 11.68 0.13 -18.33
C VAL A 60 12.96 -0.10 -19.15
N ARG A 61 14.04 0.63 -18.84
CA ARG A 61 15.31 0.49 -19.56
C ARG A 61 15.91 -0.91 -19.40
N ARG A 62 15.78 -1.53 -18.22
CA ARG A 62 16.26 -2.90 -17.99
C ARG A 62 15.50 -3.90 -18.87
N ALA A 63 14.19 -3.79 -18.95
CA ALA A 63 13.36 -4.65 -19.80
C ALA A 63 13.69 -4.48 -21.29
N ALA A 64 13.83 -3.23 -21.76
CA ALA A 64 14.20 -2.93 -23.13
C ALA A 64 15.58 -3.48 -23.51
N ARG A 65 16.58 -3.36 -22.63
CA ARG A 65 17.92 -3.94 -22.85
C ARG A 65 17.92 -5.47 -22.91
N ALA A 66 16.95 -6.12 -22.26
CA ALA A 66 16.77 -7.57 -22.35
C ALA A 66 16.06 -8.00 -23.64
N GLY A 67 15.75 -7.05 -24.55
CA GLY A 67 15.09 -7.31 -25.83
C GLY A 67 13.57 -7.43 -25.74
N ALA A 68 12.97 -7.15 -24.58
CA ALA A 68 11.53 -7.22 -24.40
C ALA A 68 10.82 -5.95 -24.87
N ARG A 69 9.62 -6.12 -25.44
CA ARG A 69 8.69 -5.03 -25.71
C ARG A 69 8.08 -4.55 -24.40
N VAL A 70 8.15 -3.25 -24.11
CA VAL A 70 7.74 -2.72 -22.79
C VAL A 70 6.36 -2.08 -22.88
N VAL A 71 5.47 -2.50 -21.97
CA VAL A 71 4.20 -1.84 -21.70
C VAL A 71 4.34 -1.09 -20.38
N VAL A 72 4.14 0.23 -20.38
CA VAL A 72 4.23 1.05 -19.18
C VAL A 72 2.82 1.40 -18.72
N THR A 73 2.48 1.08 -17.48
CA THR A 73 1.20 1.45 -16.87
C THR A 73 1.40 1.96 -15.44
N GLY A 74 0.34 2.41 -14.77
CA GLY A 74 0.41 2.90 -13.39
C GLY A 74 0.43 4.41 -13.27
N CYS A 75 0.75 4.90 -12.08
CA CYS A 75 0.63 6.33 -11.77
C CYS A 75 1.60 7.20 -12.56
N TRP A 76 2.83 6.75 -12.82
CA TRP A 76 3.79 7.53 -13.60
C TRP A 76 3.40 7.55 -15.09
N ALA A 77 2.91 6.43 -15.63
CA ALA A 77 2.34 6.36 -16.97
C ALA A 77 1.19 7.35 -17.18
N THR A 78 0.32 7.53 -16.17
CA THR A 78 -0.74 8.55 -16.21
C THR A 78 -0.20 9.97 -16.05
N ALA A 79 0.80 10.19 -15.20
CA ALA A 79 1.35 11.51 -14.90
C ALA A 79 2.14 12.11 -16.08
N ALA A 80 2.95 11.28 -16.72
CA ALA A 80 3.90 11.69 -17.75
C ALA A 80 3.90 10.71 -18.94
N PRO A 81 2.77 10.57 -19.65
CA PRO A 81 2.63 9.56 -20.70
C PRO A 81 3.61 9.73 -21.86
N ALA A 82 3.87 10.98 -22.27
CA ALA A 82 4.83 11.28 -23.33
C ALA A 82 6.27 10.96 -22.91
N GLU A 83 6.64 11.22 -21.65
CA GLU A 83 7.96 10.85 -21.12
C GLU A 83 8.12 9.32 -21.06
N ALA A 84 7.08 8.60 -20.67
CA ALA A 84 7.07 7.14 -20.65
C ALA A 84 7.21 6.57 -22.07
N ALA A 85 6.45 7.09 -23.03
CA ALA A 85 6.50 6.68 -24.43
C ALA A 85 7.87 6.94 -25.07
N ALA A 86 8.55 8.03 -24.70
CA ALA A 86 9.87 8.37 -25.24
C ALA A 86 11.00 7.42 -24.77
N LEU A 87 10.76 6.52 -23.81
CA LEU A 87 11.78 5.59 -23.36
C LEU A 87 12.02 4.45 -24.38
N PRO A 88 13.27 3.97 -24.52
CA PRO A 88 13.60 2.88 -25.43
C PRO A 88 12.78 1.61 -25.14
N GLY A 89 12.32 0.94 -26.19
CA GLY A 89 11.60 -0.34 -26.12
C GLY A 89 10.15 -0.24 -25.64
N VAL A 90 9.65 0.96 -25.31
CA VAL A 90 8.24 1.15 -24.96
C VAL A 90 7.40 1.07 -26.23
N ALA A 91 6.41 0.17 -26.23
CA ALA A 91 5.46 0.03 -27.32
C ALA A 91 4.07 0.54 -26.96
N LEU A 92 3.72 0.53 -25.67
CA LEU A 92 2.38 0.88 -25.21
C LEU A 92 2.45 1.56 -23.84
N VAL A 93 1.77 2.69 -23.70
CA VAL A 93 1.57 3.40 -22.44
C VAL A 93 0.08 3.39 -22.10
N VAL A 94 -0.28 2.78 -20.96
CA VAL A 94 -1.68 2.59 -20.54
C VAL A 94 -1.94 3.28 -19.21
N GLY A 95 -2.94 4.16 -19.15
CA GLY A 95 -3.31 4.87 -17.93
C GLY A 95 -3.96 3.96 -16.89
N ASN A 96 -4.08 4.46 -15.66
CA ASN A 96 -4.67 3.68 -14.55
C ASN A 96 -6.11 3.19 -14.83
N ARG A 97 -6.88 3.94 -15.61
CA ARG A 97 -8.30 3.66 -15.85
C ARG A 97 -8.51 2.70 -17.02
N GLU A 98 -7.53 2.67 -17.91
CA GLU A 98 -7.53 1.89 -19.14
C GLU A 98 -6.97 0.47 -18.94
N LYS A 99 -6.41 0.16 -17.76
CA LYS A 99 -5.83 -1.14 -17.41
C LYS A 99 -6.73 -2.35 -17.69
N GLU A 100 -8.05 -2.20 -17.59
CA GLU A 100 -9.00 -3.29 -17.88
C GLU A 100 -9.00 -3.74 -19.35
N ARG A 101 -8.47 -2.90 -20.26
CA ARG A 101 -8.36 -3.16 -21.72
C ARG A 101 -6.91 -3.36 -22.17
N LEU A 102 -5.95 -3.49 -21.24
CA LEU A 102 -4.52 -3.49 -21.56
C LEU A 102 -4.14 -4.55 -22.61
N PHE A 103 -4.66 -5.77 -22.50
CA PHE A 103 -4.33 -6.85 -23.43
C PHE A 103 -5.04 -6.76 -24.77
N ASP A 104 -6.21 -6.12 -24.82
CA ASP A 104 -6.88 -5.79 -26.09
C ASP A 104 -5.99 -4.80 -26.87
N MET A 105 -5.57 -3.72 -26.21
CA MET A 105 -4.68 -2.71 -26.80
C MET A 105 -3.33 -3.30 -27.22
N LEU A 106 -2.76 -4.21 -26.42
CA LEU A 106 -1.49 -4.88 -26.75
C LEU A 106 -1.59 -5.77 -28.00
N GLY A 107 -2.77 -6.37 -28.22
CA GLY A 107 -3.05 -7.17 -29.42
C GLY A 107 -3.25 -6.31 -30.68
N GLU A 108 -3.77 -5.09 -30.52
CA GLU A 108 -3.98 -4.11 -31.59
C GLU A 108 -2.68 -3.40 -32.02
N THR A 109 -1.67 -3.34 -31.15
CA THR A 109 -0.39 -2.66 -31.44
C THR A 109 0.39 -3.37 -32.56
N CYS A 110 0.44 -2.75 -33.74
CA CYS A 110 1.17 -3.24 -34.90
C CYS A 110 2.69 -3.36 -34.64
N SER A 111 3.27 -4.50 -35.03
CA SER A 111 4.69 -4.84 -34.82
C SER A 111 5.67 -4.13 -35.75
N GLU A 112 5.20 -3.44 -36.79
CA GLU A 112 6.05 -2.82 -37.81
C GLU A 112 6.05 -1.29 -37.65
N GLY A 113 7.17 -0.71 -37.19
CA GLY A 113 7.41 0.74 -37.20
C GLY A 113 7.62 1.44 -35.84
N HIS A 114 7.57 0.73 -34.70
CA HIS A 114 8.02 1.20 -33.37
C HIS A 114 7.56 2.61 -32.93
N VAL A 115 6.35 3.06 -33.29
CA VAL A 115 5.76 4.25 -32.65
C VAL A 115 5.02 3.79 -31.40
N PRO A 116 5.42 4.24 -30.18
CA PRO A 116 4.71 3.87 -28.97
C PRO A 116 3.28 4.42 -28.98
N GLU A 117 2.30 3.57 -28.71
CA GLU A 117 0.91 4.00 -28.54
C GLU A 117 0.65 4.52 -27.13
N ILE A 118 -0.11 5.61 -27.02
CA ILE A 118 -0.47 6.21 -25.73
C ILE A 118 -1.99 6.14 -25.54
N HIS A 119 -2.43 5.34 -24.58
CA HIS A 119 -3.82 5.18 -24.17
C HIS A 119 -3.99 5.67 -22.74
N VAL A 120 -3.99 7.00 -22.57
CA VAL A 120 -4.18 7.67 -21.29
C VAL A 120 -5.26 8.73 -21.45
N ALA A 121 -6.45 8.48 -20.90
CA ALA A 121 -7.50 9.49 -20.89
C ALA A 121 -7.16 10.60 -19.87
N PRO A 122 -7.52 11.87 -20.15
CA PRO A 122 -7.37 12.94 -19.18
C PRO A 122 -8.05 12.61 -17.85
N VAL A 123 -7.36 12.95 -16.75
CA VAL A 123 -7.93 12.82 -15.41
C VAL A 123 -8.79 14.05 -15.11
N ASP A 124 -10.10 13.86 -15.16
CA ASP A 124 -11.08 14.91 -14.82
C ASP A 124 -11.27 14.98 -13.30
N LEU A 125 -10.89 16.11 -12.70
CA LEU A 125 -11.07 16.38 -11.26
C LEU A 125 -12.46 16.95 -10.91
N LEU A 126 -13.26 17.34 -11.92
CA LEU A 126 -14.63 17.82 -11.75
C LEU A 126 -15.62 16.65 -11.71
N ARG A 127 -15.42 15.63 -12.55
CA ARG A 127 -16.32 14.48 -12.67
C ARG A 127 -15.72 13.22 -12.02
N ARG A 128 -16.56 12.45 -11.32
CA ARG A 128 -16.19 11.08 -10.92
C ARG A 128 -16.27 10.20 -12.16
N VAL A 129 -15.22 9.42 -12.41
CA VAL A 129 -15.20 8.50 -13.54
C VAL A 129 -14.94 7.09 -13.06
N ARG A 130 -15.38 6.11 -13.85
CA ARG A 130 -15.34 4.68 -13.50
C ARG A 130 -13.90 4.23 -13.18
N VAL A 131 -13.78 3.49 -12.07
CA VAL A 131 -12.57 2.75 -11.69
C VAL A 131 -12.41 1.55 -12.62
N ALA A 132 -11.18 1.22 -13.02
CA ALA A 132 -10.89 0.01 -13.77
C ALA A 132 -11.41 -1.22 -13.01
N ARG A 133 -12.26 -2.05 -13.66
CA ARG A 133 -12.88 -3.23 -13.03
C ARG A 133 -11.98 -4.45 -13.12
N LEU A 134 -10.90 -4.37 -12.36
CA LEU A 134 -9.98 -5.47 -12.17
C LEU A 134 -10.51 -6.41 -11.07
N ARG A 135 -10.40 -7.72 -11.31
CA ARG A 135 -10.75 -8.75 -10.32
C ARG A 135 -9.54 -9.09 -9.45
N PRO A 136 -9.73 -9.43 -8.17
CA PRO A 136 -8.62 -9.88 -7.33
C PRO A 136 -8.07 -11.21 -7.83
N ALA A 137 -6.77 -11.43 -7.62
CA ALA A 137 -6.12 -12.70 -7.89
C ALA A 137 -5.40 -13.21 -6.63
N ALA A 138 -5.53 -14.51 -6.36
CA ALA A 138 -4.74 -15.19 -5.35
C ALA A 138 -3.38 -15.59 -5.94
N ASP A 139 -2.41 -14.67 -5.94
CA ASP A 139 -1.06 -14.95 -6.43
C ASP A 139 -0.41 -16.09 -5.61
N PRO A 140 -0.09 -17.25 -6.23
CA PRO A 140 0.49 -18.38 -5.52
C PRO A 140 1.90 -18.10 -4.99
N ARG A 141 2.54 -16.99 -5.37
CA ARG A 141 3.83 -16.53 -4.82
C ARG A 141 3.66 -15.73 -3.53
N ARG A 142 2.43 -15.34 -3.17
CA ARG A 142 2.11 -14.52 -1.99
C ARG A 142 1.28 -15.30 -0.98
N SER A 143 1.45 -14.98 0.30
CA SER A 143 0.64 -15.55 1.39
C SER A 143 -0.61 -14.72 1.69
N ARG A 144 -0.82 -13.60 0.99
CA ARG A 144 -1.90 -12.64 1.26
C ARG A 144 -2.40 -12.06 -0.05
N ALA A 145 -3.69 -11.78 -0.12
CA ALA A 145 -4.30 -11.13 -1.27
C ALA A 145 -4.71 -9.70 -0.91
N TYR A 146 -4.63 -8.81 -1.90
CA TYR A 146 -5.16 -7.46 -1.79
C TYR A 146 -6.56 -7.42 -2.40
N LEU A 147 -7.44 -6.62 -1.81
CA LEU A 147 -8.80 -6.39 -2.33
C LEU A 147 -9.02 -4.90 -2.47
N LYS A 148 -9.03 -4.39 -3.71
CA LYS A 148 -9.28 -2.97 -3.98
C LYS A 148 -10.76 -2.66 -3.78
N ILE A 149 -11.07 -1.82 -2.80
CA ILE A 149 -12.45 -1.38 -2.54
C ILE A 149 -12.70 0.08 -2.90
N GLN A 150 -11.64 0.85 -3.18
CA GLN A 150 -11.70 2.28 -3.39
C GLN A 150 -10.52 2.73 -4.25
N ASP A 151 -10.71 3.74 -5.10
CA ASP A 151 -9.67 4.36 -5.91
C ASP A 151 -9.85 5.89 -5.94
N GLY A 152 -8.79 6.63 -6.28
CA GLY A 152 -8.79 8.10 -6.28
C GLY A 152 -8.92 8.75 -4.89
N CYS A 153 -8.98 10.08 -4.82
CA CYS A 153 -9.10 10.80 -3.55
C CYS A 153 -9.82 12.13 -3.72
N ASP A 154 -10.73 12.47 -2.79
CA ASP A 154 -11.40 13.77 -2.76
C ASP A 154 -10.65 14.81 -1.89
N TYR A 155 -9.57 14.41 -1.19
CA TYR A 155 -8.79 15.31 -0.33
C TYR A 155 -7.74 16.06 -1.15
N ARG A 156 -7.50 17.31 -0.79
CA ARG A 156 -6.56 18.21 -1.46
C ARG A 156 -5.33 18.50 -0.59
N CYS A 157 -4.67 17.45 -0.12
CA CYS A 157 -3.39 17.61 0.60
C CYS A 157 -2.39 18.32 -0.32
N SER A 158 -1.72 19.35 0.18
CA SER A 158 -0.93 20.27 -0.64
C SER A 158 0.25 19.60 -1.36
N PHE A 159 0.73 18.46 -0.86
CA PHE A 159 1.86 17.69 -1.42
C PHE A 159 1.44 16.50 -2.31
N CYS A 160 0.17 16.13 -2.33
CA CYS A 160 -0.25 14.83 -2.87
C CYS A 160 -0.56 14.92 -4.36
N VAL A 161 0.22 14.23 -5.20
CA VAL A 161 -0.01 14.12 -6.65
C VAL A 161 -1.15 13.16 -7.00
N VAL A 162 -1.58 12.30 -6.06
CA VAL A 162 -2.49 11.18 -6.33
C VAL A 162 -3.80 11.59 -7.02
N PRO A 163 -4.50 12.67 -6.61
CA PRO A 163 -5.71 13.11 -7.31
C PRO A 163 -5.49 13.34 -8.81
N GLN A 164 -4.30 13.83 -9.21
CA GLN A 164 -3.98 14.12 -10.62
C GLN A 164 -3.79 12.86 -11.48
N VAL A 165 -3.49 11.71 -10.87
CA VAL A 165 -3.16 10.45 -11.57
C VAL A 165 -4.18 9.34 -11.36
N ARG A 166 -5.07 9.51 -10.38
CA ARG A 166 -6.09 8.53 -9.97
C ARG A 166 -7.50 9.13 -9.92
N GLY A 167 -7.64 10.46 -9.99
CA GLY A 167 -8.92 11.16 -10.02
C GLY A 167 -9.60 11.27 -8.66
N ARG A 168 -10.89 11.65 -8.70
CA ARG A 168 -11.77 11.73 -7.53
C ARG A 168 -11.99 10.38 -6.89
N SER A 169 -12.40 10.38 -5.62
CA SER A 169 -12.72 9.13 -4.93
C SER A 169 -13.84 8.38 -5.64
N ALA A 170 -13.65 7.08 -5.80
CA ALA A 170 -14.67 6.18 -6.33
C ALA A 170 -14.62 4.86 -5.56
N SER A 171 -15.73 4.50 -4.93
CA SER A 171 -15.88 3.26 -4.17
C SER A 171 -16.38 2.12 -5.07
N VAL A 172 -15.87 0.92 -4.85
CA VAL A 172 -16.43 -0.31 -5.43
C VAL A 172 -17.74 -0.61 -4.69
N PRO A 173 -18.86 -0.90 -5.38
CA PRO A 173 -20.13 -1.19 -4.70
C PRO A 173 -20.04 -2.39 -3.74
N PRO A 174 -20.68 -2.37 -2.57
CA PRO A 174 -20.61 -3.46 -1.59
C PRO A 174 -20.93 -4.86 -2.15
N PRO A 175 -21.93 -5.06 -3.04
CA PRO A 175 -22.16 -6.37 -3.64
C PRO A 175 -20.96 -6.90 -4.43
N GLU A 176 -20.25 -6.04 -5.15
CA GLU A 176 -19.05 -6.40 -5.91
C GLU A 176 -17.88 -6.70 -4.97
N VAL A 177 -17.70 -5.91 -3.91
CA VAL A 177 -16.69 -6.19 -2.87
C VAL A 177 -16.93 -7.55 -2.20
N ARG A 178 -18.18 -7.90 -1.86
CA ARG A 178 -18.53 -9.19 -1.27
C ARG A 178 -18.24 -10.35 -2.21
N ALA A 179 -18.63 -10.25 -3.48
CA ALA A 179 -18.35 -11.27 -4.49
C ALA A 179 -16.84 -11.49 -4.66
N GLN A 180 -16.07 -10.40 -4.78
CA GLN A 180 -14.61 -10.47 -4.90
C GLN A 180 -13.94 -11.03 -3.64
N LEU A 181 -14.46 -10.72 -2.45
CA LEU A 181 -13.98 -11.34 -1.19
C LEU A 181 -14.23 -12.85 -1.19
N GLN A 182 -15.42 -13.29 -1.60
CA GLN A 182 -15.76 -14.70 -1.65
C GLN A 182 -14.85 -15.48 -2.62
N GLU A 183 -14.49 -14.88 -3.77
CA GLU A 183 -13.51 -15.47 -4.69
C GLU A 183 -12.16 -15.74 -3.99
N LEU A 184 -11.68 -14.78 -3.18
CA LEU A 184 -10.43 -14.93 -2.41
C LEU A 184 -10.53 -15.95 -1.28
N VAL A 185 -11.67 -16.02 -0.60
CA VAL A 185 -11.94 -16.99 0.48
C VAL A 185 -12.01 -18.40 -0.08
N VAL A 186 -12.70 -18.60 -1.21
CA VAL A 186 -12.76 -19.89 -1.93
C VAL A 186 -11.37 -20.32 -2.42
N ALA A 187 -10.54 -19.36 -2.84
CA ALA A 187 -9.14 -19.62 -3.18
C ALA A 187 -8.24 -19.98 -1.98
N GLY A 188 -8.77 -19.96 -0.75
CA GLY A 188 -8.07 -20.38 0.46
C GLY A 188 -7.01 -19.39 0.95
N VAL A 189 -7.12 -18.10 0.60
CA VAL A 189 -6.16 -17.08 1.05
C VAL A 189 -6.31 -16.84 2.56
N PRO A 190 -5.22 -16.91 3.35
CA PRO A 190 -5.32 -16.82 4.81
C PRO A 190 -5.50 -15.39 5.33
N GLU A 191 -5.09 -14.36 4.59
CA GLU A 191 -5.32 -12.95 4.92
C GLU A 191 -5.68 -12.15 3.67
N VAL A 192 -6.79 -11.40 3.75
CA VAL A 192 -7.21 -10.41 2.76
C VAL A 192 -6.93 -9.00 3.29
N VAL A 193 -6.26 -8.19 2.49
CA VAL A 193 -5.93 -6.80 2.83
C VAL A 193 -6.80 -5.85 2.02
N LEU A 194 -7.73 -5.15 2.66
CA LEU A 194 -8.51 -4.10 2.02
C LEU A 194 -7.59 -2.95 1.63
N THR A 195 -7.58 -2.60 0.36
CA THR A 195 -6.73 -1.54 -0.18
C THR A 195 -7.55 -0.51 -0.94
N GLY A 196 -7.04 0.70 -0.94
CA GLY A 196 -7.55 1.82 -1.70
C GLY A 196 -6.54 2.96 -1.65
N VAL A 197 -6.81 4.03 -2.38
CA VAL A 197 -6.02 5.25 -2.32
C VAL A 197 -6.26 5.97 -0.98
N HIS A 198 -7.51 6.08 -0.57
CA HIS A 198 -7.95 6.70 0.68
C HIS A 198 -9.07 5.84 1.27
N LEU A 199 -8.70 4.88 2.10
CA LEU A 199 -9.61 3.79 2.48
C LEU A 199 -10.79 4.25 3.35
N GLY A 200 -10.56 5.18 4.29
CA GLY A 200 -11.58 5.59 5.26
C GLY A 200 -12.70 6.47 4.68
N ILE A 201 -12.54 7.02 3.47
CA ILE A 201 -13.63 7.69 2.74
C ILE A 201 -14.52 6.75 1.93
N TYR A 202 -14.29 5.43 1.98
CA TYR A 202 -15.13 4.45 1.31
C TYR A 202 -16.62 4.68 1.61
N GLY A 203 -17.44 4.57 0.58
CA GLY A 203 -18.90 4.62 0.69
C GLY A 203 -19.49 6.03 0.70
N ARG A 204 -18.68 7.09 0.83
CA ARG A 204 -19.18 8.49 0.82
C ARG A 204 -19.79 8.88 -0.53
N ASP A 205 -19.31 8.30 -1.63
CA ASP A 205 -19.77 8.53 -3.00
C ASP A 205 -20.93 7.61 -3.44
N LEU A 206 -21.23 6.56 -2.69
CA LEU A 206 -22.28 5.60 -3.03
C LEU A 206 -23.70 6.13 -2.81
N ARG A 207 -24.68 5.45 -3.40
CA ARG A 207 -26.13 5.65 -3.19
C ARG A 207 -26.80 4.28 -3.00
N PRO A 208 -27.35 3.98 -1.80
CA PRO A 208 -27.25 4.76 -0.57
C PRO A 208 -25.79 4.93 -0.09
N ARG A 209 -25.54 5.98 0.70
CA ARG A 209 -24.20 6.21 1.28
C ARG A 209 -23.86 5.10 2.27
N SER A 210 -22.57 4.78 2.40
CA SER A 210 -22.04 3.81 3.36
C SER A 210 -20.75 4.35 4.00
N SER A 211 -20.09 3.53 4.82
CA SER A 211 -18.80 3.82 5.45
C SER A 211 -17.86 2.62 5.38
N LEU A 212 -16.57 2.84 5.62
CA LEU A 212 -15.60 1.75 5.76
C LEU A 212 -16.00 0.79 6.89
N SER A 213 -16.38 1.30 8.05
CA SER A 213 -16.78 0.50 9.22
C SER A 213 -18.04 -0.34 8.96
N ALA A 214 -19.00 0.18 8.17
CA ALA A 214 -20.17 -0.56 7.74
C ALA A 214 -19.80 -1.71 6.79
N LEU A 215 -18.98 -1.44 5.77
CA LEU A 215 -18.50 -2.48 4.88
C LEU A 215 -17.72 -3.56 5.65
N VAL A 216 -16.79 -3.18 6.53
CA VAL A 216 -16.02 -4.15 7.32
C VAL A 216 -16.94 -5.07 8.12
N ALA A 217 -17.98 -4.52 8.76
CA ALA A 217 -18.96 -5.33 9.49
C ALA A 217 -19.72 -6.32 8.58
N GLU A 218 -20.00 -5.95 7.32
CA GLU A 218 -20.61 -6.86 6.34
C GLU A 218 -19.66 -7.96 5.86
N LEU A 219 -18.35 -7.66 5.77
CA LEU A 219 -17.34 -8.58 5.25
C LEU A 219 -16.88 -9.61 6.28
N LEU A 220 -16.81 -9.25 7.56
CA LEU A 220 -16.27 -10.12 8.62
C LEU A 220 -16.95 -11.51 8.67
N PRO A 221 -18.29 -11.63 8.60
CA PRO A 221 -18.96 -12.94 8.58
C PRO A 221 -18.61 -13.81 7.36
N LEU A 222 -18.14 -13.22 6.26
CA LEU A 222 -17.88 -13.92 5.00
C LEU A 222 -16.47 -14.53 4.90
N LEU A 223 -15.58 -14.22 5.84
CA LEU A 223 -14.15 -14.59 5.75
C LEU A 223 -13.87 -16.08 6.02
N GLY A 224 -14.79 -16.80 6.67
CA GLY A 224 -14.49 -18.13 7.19
C GLY A 224 -13.23 -18.11 8.09
N PRO A 225 -12.20 -18.92 7.81
CA PRO A 225 -10.96 -18.96 8.59
C PRO A 225 -9.95 -17.85 8.23
N ALA A 226 -10.21 -17.09 7.17
CA ALA A 226 -9.32 -16.00 6.77
C ALA A 226 -9.44 -14.81 7.72
N ARG A 227 -8.40 -13.97 7.75
CA ARG A 227 -8.43 -12.69 8.46
C ARG A 227 -8.45 -11.51 7.50
N LEU A 228 -9.00 -10.39 7.97
CA LEU A 228 -9.10 -9.14 7.26
C LEU A 228 -8.11 -8.14 7.84
N ARG A 229 -7.38 -7.44 6.98
CA ARG A 229 -6.51 -6.33 7.38
C ARG A 229 -6.91 -5.08 6.62
N LEU A 230 -6.90 -3.94 7.30
CA LEU A 230 -7.10 -2.65 6.67
C LEU A 230 -5.77 -2.09 6.14
N GLY A 231 -5.84 -1.46 4.97
CA GLY A 231 -4.82 -0.55 4.50
C GLY A 231 -4.74 0.72 5.37
N SER A 232 -4.17 1.79 4.81
CA SER A 232 -4.02 3.04 5.55
C SER A 232 -5.37 3.74 5.70
N VAL A 233 -5.67 4.21 6.91
CA VAL A 233 -6.90 4.95 7.26
C VAL A 233 -6.48 6.27 7.91
N ASP A 234 -7.05 7.38 7.48
CA ASP A 234 -6.73 8.69 8.02
C ASP A 234 -7.20 8.79 9.49
N PRO A 235 -6.44 9.40 10.43
CA PRO A 235 -6.81 9.45 11.84
C PRO A 235 -8.26 9.88 12.13
N HIS A 236 -8.73 10.92 11.45
CA HIS A 236 -10.08 11.46 11.67
C HIS A 236 -11.22 10.57 11.11
N GLU A 237 -10.89 9.46 10.45
CA GLU A 237 -11.84 8.52 9.82
C GLU A 237 -12.02 7.23 10.64
N VAL A 238 -11.28 7.11 11.75
CA VAL A 238 -11.40 5.98 12.67
C VAL A 238 -12.58 6.23 13.62
N ASP A 239 -13.75 5.77 13.22
CA ASP A 239 -14.99 5.89 14.01
C ASP A 239 -15.11 4.84 15.13
N GLU A 240 -16.04 5.06 16.07
CA GLU A 240 -16.28 4.14 17.21
C GLU A 240 -16.65 2.73 16.77
N ARG A 241 -17.36 2.60 15.65
CA ARG A 241 -17.74 1.30 15.12
C ARG A 241 -16.51 0.50 14.70
N LEU A 242 -15.55 1.14 14.03
CA LEU A 242 -14.30 0.50 13.66
C LEU A 242 -13.47 0.11 14.88
N VAL A 243 -13.38 0.97 15.91
CA VAL A 243 -12.70 0.64 17.17
C VAL A 243 -13.36 -0.58 17.84
N THR A 244 -14.69 -0.59 17.91
CA THR A 244 -15.47 -1.70 18.46
C THR A 244 -15.21 -3.00 17.70
N LEU A 245 -15.20 -2.96 16.36
CA LEU A 245 -14.91 -4.13 15.52
C LEU A 245 -13.48 -4.65 15.73
N LEU A 246 -12.48 -3.75 15.85
CA LEU A 246 -11.09 -4.12 16.14
C LEU A 246 -10.93 -4.80 17.51
N ALA A 247 -11.74 -4.39 18.50
CA ALA A 247 -11.70 -4.95 19.85
C ALA A 247 -12.43 -6.30 19.97
N SER A 248 -13.49 -6.51 19.17
CA SER A 248 -14.45 -7.60 19.35
C SER A 248 -14.36 -8.74 18.35
N ASP A 249 -13.88 -8.51 17.12
CA ASP A 249 -13.83 -9.55 16.07
C ASP A 249 -12.38 -9.98 15.78
N PRO A 250 -11.98 -11.21 16.14
CA PRO A 250 -10.60 -11.68 15.95
C PRO A 250 -10.21 -11.86 14.48
N ARG A 251 -11.17 -11.87 13.54
CA ARG A 251 -10.89 -11.91 12.11
C ARG A 251 -10.40 -10.55 11.61
N LEU A 252 -10.74 -9.45 12.28
CA LEU A 252 -10.16 -8.15 11.98
C LEU A 252 -8.79 -8.05 12.67
N CYS A 253 -7.74 -7.95 11.87
CA CYS A 253 -6.39 -7.84 12.38
C CYS A 253 -6.28 -6.62 13.34
N PRO A 254 -5.73 -6.79 14.56
CA PRO A 254 -5.56 -5.69 15.52
C PRO A 254 -4.41 -4.79 15.08
N TYR A 255 -4.64 -4.04 14.01
CA TYR A 255 -3.64 -3.24 13.33
C TYR A 255 -4.28 -2.09 12.58
N LEU A 256 -3.70 -0.89 12.74
CA LEU A 256 -4.03 0.27 11.92
C LEU A 256 -2.76 0.94 11.42
N HIS A 257 -2.84 1.53 10.23
CA HIS A 257 -1.81 2.40 9.69
C HIS A 257 -2.39 3.79 9.50
N LEU A 258 -1.90 4.74 10.30
CA LEU A 258 -2.46 6.09 10.42
C LEU A 258 -1.45 7.10 9.83
N PRO A 259 -1.65 7.64 8.62
CA PRO A 259 -0.72 8.59 8.02
C PRO A 259 -0.78 9.94 8.76
N VAL A 260 0.12 10.16 9.72
CA VAL A 260 0.17 11.35 10.57
C VAL A 260 0.77 12.54 9.84
N GLN A 261 1.78 12.27 8.99
CA GLN A 261 2.54 13.23 8.20
C GLN A 261 3.43 14.19 9.00
N SER A 262 2.91 14.83 10.05
CA SER A 262 3.66 15.73 10.93
C SER A 262 3.03 15.74 12.34
N GLY A 263 3.81 16.11 13.35
CA GLY A 263 3.34 16.34 14.71
C GLY A 263 3.38 17.80 15.13
N ASP A 264 3.32 18.71 14.16
CA ASP A 264 3.22 20.16 14.32
C ASP A 264 1.98 20.69 13.60
N ASP A 265 1.10 21.40 14.30
CA ASP A 265 -0.20 21.84 13.76
C ASP A 265 -0.05 22.88 12.64
N ASP A 266 1.01 23.69 12.64
CA ASP A 266 1.29 24.64 11.57
C ASP A 266 1.68 23.94 10.28
N THR A 267 2.53 22.93 10.39
CA THR A 267 2.92 22.05 9.28
C THR A 267 1.73 21.26 8.77
N LEU A 268 0.90 20.69 9.66
CA LEU A 268 -0.33 19.98 9.29
C LEU A 268 -1.31 20.89 8.53
N ARG A 269 -1.46 22.16 8.95
CA ARG A 269 -2.27 23.16 8.24
C ARG A 269 -1.71 23.46 6.85
N ARG A 270 -0.40 23.66 6.69
CA ARG A 270 0.23 23.84 5.37
C ARG A 270 0.10 22.59 4.49
N MET A 271 0.15 21.41 5.08
CA MET A 271 -0.11 20.12 4.42
C MET A 271 -1.59 19.92 4.04
N ARG A 272 -2.50 20.71 4.62
CA ARG A 272 -3.97 20.58 4.55
C ARG A 272 -4.45 19.23 5.04
N ARG A 273 -3.98 18.85 6.22
CA ARG A 273 -4.47 17.67 6.95
C ARG A 273 -5.75 18.01 7.69
N ALA A 274 -6.65 17.03 7.77
CA ALA A 274 -7.94 17.18 8.46
C ALA A 274 -7.85 16.88 9.96
N HIS A 275 -6.71 16.34 10.41
CA HIS A 275 -6.42 16.04 11.81
C HIS A 275 -5.39 17.02 12.38
N THR A 276 -5.42 17.18 13.69
CA THR A 276 -4.49 17.97 14.52
C THR A 276 -3.63 17.07 15.39
N THR A 277 -2.62 17.64 16.05
CA THR A 277 -1.84 16.92 17.07
C THR A 277 -2.70 16.46 18.25
N ALA A 278 -3.74 17.24 18.62
CA ALA A 278 -4.68 16.89 19.67
C ALA A 278 -5.50 15.65 19.32
N ASP A 279 -5.97 15.53 18.07
CA ASP A 279 -6.71 14.35 17.60
C ASP A 279 -5.85 13.08 17.71
N LEU A 280 -4.56 13.17 17.41
CA LEU A 280 -3.62 12.05 17.53
C LEU A 280 -3.39 11.65 18.99
N ARG A 281 -3.26 12.64 19.88
CA ARG A 281 -3.12 12.41 21.33
C ARG A 281 -4.37 11.78 21.93
N ALA A 282 -5.54 12.04 21.38
CA ALA A 282 -6.78 11.39 21.80
C ALA A 282 -6.92 9.98 21.22
N LEU A 283 -6.72 9.83 19.90
CA LEU A 283 -7.03 8.59 19.19
C LEU A 283 -6.06 7.45 19.50
N VAL A 284 -4.75 7.70 19.45
CA VAL A 284 -3.76 6.61 19.47
C VAL A 284 -3.69 5.91 20.84
N PRO A 285 -3.68 6.62 21.99
CA PRO A 285 -3.77 5.98 23.31
C PRO A 285 -5.08 5.21 23.49
N ARG A 286 -6.21 5.78 23.05
CA ARG A 286 -7.52 5.12 23.12
C ARG A 286 -7.56 3.81 22.33
N LEU A 287 -6.94 3.78 21.15
CA LEU A 287 -6.80 2.54 20.36
C LEU A 287 -5.99 1.49 21.12
N ALA A 288 -4.88 1.88 21.75
CA ALA A 288 -4.04 0.98 22.53
C ALA A 288 -4.75 0.40 23.76
N GLU A 289 -5.59 1.21 24.41
CA GLU A 289 -6.44 0.79 25.53
C GLU A 289 -7.57 -0.14 25.09
N ALA A 290 -8.32 0.24 24.05
CA ALA A 290 -9.46 -0.53 23.56
C ALA A 290 -9.06 -1.86 22.90
N VAL A 291 -7.86 -1.94 22.33
CA VAL A 291 -7.37 -3.12 21.58
C VAL A 291 -5.97 -3.51 22.09
N PRO A 292 -5.86 -4.25 23.20
CA PRO A 292 -4.58 -4.59 23.81
C PRO A 292 -3.61 -5.32 22.86
N GLY A 293 -2.51 -4.67 22.52
CA GLY A 293 -1.50 -5.18 21.59
C GLY A 293 -1.71 -4.81 20.12
N ILE A 294 -2.61 -3.88 19.84
CA ILE A 294 -2.76 -3.30 18.50
C ILE A 294 -1.43 -2.76 17.99
N GLY A 295 -1.10 -3.08 16.75
CA GLY A 295 0.00 -2.44 16.05
C GLY A 295 -0.47 -1.18 15.36
N VAL A 296 -0.01 -0.02 15.81
CA VAL A 296 -0.27 1.26 15.12
C VAL A 296 1.00 1.71 14.39
N GLY A 297 0.97 1.61 13.06
CA GLY A 297 2.01 2.19 12.20
C GLY A 297 1.63 3.59 11.72
N THR A 298 2.61 4.38 11.30
CA THR A 298 2.35 5.71 10.73
C THR A 298 3.32 6.08 9.62
N ASP A 299 2.90 6.99 8.74
CA ASP A 299 3.76 7.68 7.78
C ASP A 299 4.04 9.10 8.27
N VAL A 300 5.30 9.55 8.17
CA VAL A 300 5.76 10.91 8.52
C VAL A 300 6.64 11.48 7.40
N ILE A 301 6.44 12.75 7.08
CA ILE A 301 7.20 13.49 6.06
C ILE A 301 8.11 14.50 6.76
N VAL A 302 9.41 14.43 6.50
CA VAL A 302 10.40 15.42 6.97
C VAL A 302 10.78 16.39 5.85
N GLY A 303 11.10 17.63 6.25
CA GLY A 303 11.50 18.73 5.39
C GLY A 303 10.40 19.21 4.46
N PHE A 304 9.15 19.18 4.92
CA PHE A 304 8.05 19.87 4.25
C PHE A 304 8.34 21.38 4.18
N PRO A 305 7.91 22.11 3.13
CA PRO A 305 8.20 23.54 3.00
C PRO A 305 7.76 24.35 4.23
N GLY A 306 8.71 25.09 4.81
CA GLY A 306 8.54 25.86 6.04
C GLY A 306 8.69 25.07 7.35
N GLU A 307 9.12 23.80 7.33
CA GLU A 307 9.39 23.03 8.55
C GLU A 307 10.66 23.54 9.28
N SER A 308 10.47 24.24 10.39
CA SER A 308 11.56 24.69 11.27
C SER A 308 12.12 23.56 12.15
N ASP A 309 13.21 23.83 12.87
CA ASP A 309 13.79 22.87 13.82
C ASP A 309 12.85 22.62 15.02
N GLU A 310 12.09 23.63 15.44
CA GLU A 310 11.07 23.52 16.49
C GLU A 310 9.90 22.64 16.04
N ALA A 311 9.41 22.82 14.80
CA ALA A 311 8.34 21.99 14.24
C ALA A 311 8.77 20.51 14.10
N PHE A 312 10.03 20.28 13.71
CA PHE A 312 10.60 18.94 13.69
C PHE A 312 10.72 18.35 15.10
N ALA A 313 11.20 19.14 16.07
CA ALA A 313 11.32 18.71 17.47
C ALA A 313 9.94 18.36 18.07
N ALA A 314 8.91 19.16 17.79
CA ALA A 314 7.53 18.88 18.19
C ALA A 314 7.01 17.58 17.58
N THR A 315 7.29 17.35 16.29
CA THR A 315 6.96 16.10 15.60
C THR A 315 7.64 14.90 16.26
N HIS A 316 8.95 15.00 16.50
CA HIS A 316 9.70 13.94 17.17
C HIS A 316 9.15 13.64 18.56
N ALA A 317 8.88 14.68 19.37
CA ALA A 317 8.36 14.55 20.73
C ALA A 317 6.96 13.92 20.76
N LEU A 318 6.05 14.34 19.87
CA LEU A 318 4.72 13.74 19.74
C LEU A 318 4.84 12.26 19.40
N LEU A 319 5.55 11.93 18.33
CA LEU A 319 5.69 10.54 17.88
C LEU A 319 6.34 9.67 18.95
N ALA A 320 7.35 10.19 19.67
CA ALA A 320 7.98 9.48 20.78
C ALA A 320 6.98 9.13 21.89
N ALA A 321 6.11 10.07 22.26
CA ALA A 321 5.11 9.89 23.32
C ALA A 321 3.95 8.94 22.95
N LEU A 322 3.56 8.86 21.67
CA LEU A 322 2.45 8.01 21.25
C LEU A 322 2.81 6.50 21.24
N PRO A 323 1.89 5.59 21.61
CA PRO A 323 2.11 4.15 21.59
C PRO A 323 2.05 3.57 20.16
N LEU A 324 2.99 4.02 19.33
CA LEU A 324 3.18 3.58 17.94
C LEU A 324 4.13 2.38 17.88
N ALA A 325 3.84 1.44 16.98
CA ALA A 325 4.68 0.27 16.74
C ALA A 325 5.89 0.58 15.83
N TYR A 326 5.71 1.44 14.83
CA TYR A 326 6.78 1.84 13.89
C TYR A 326 6.38 3.10 13.11
N LEU A 327 7.37 3.73 12.47
CA LEU A 327 7.22 4.87 11.57
C LEU A 327 7.78 4.51 10.18
N HIS A 328 7.09 4.90 9.12
CA HIS A 328 7.67 5.07 7.80
C HIS A 328 8.04 6.54 7.60
N VAL A 329 9.32 6.79 7.32
CA VAL A 329 9.86 8.15 7.24
C VAL A 329 10.19 8.48 5.80
N PHE A 330 9.49 9.47 5.26
CA PHE A 330 9.69 10.00 3.91
C PHE A 330 10.32 11.38 3.98
N ALA A 331 11.23 11.69 3.06
CA ALA A 331 11.62 13.07 2.81
C ALA A 331 10.59 13.71 1.88
N TYR A 332 10.25 14.97 2.10
CA TYR A 332 9.38 15.71 1.18
C TYR A 332 10.02 15.77 -0.22
N SER A 333 9.30 15.21 -1.19
CA SER A 333 9.61 15.26 -2.61
C SER A 333 8.59 16.19 -3.30
N PRO A 334 9.02 17.34 -3.86
CA PRO A 334 8.12 18.20 -4.62
C PRO A 334 7.58 17.45 -5.84
N ARG A 335 6.32 17.66 -6.18
CA ARG A 335 5.67 17.05 -7.35
C ARG A 335 5.05 18.15 -8.20
N ALA A 336 5.27 18.09 -9.51
CA ALA A 336 4.69 19.03 -10.45
C ALA A 336 3.16 19.10 -10.27
N GLY A 337 2.60 20.32 -10.35
CA GLY A 337 1.17 20.56 -10.17
C GLY A 337 0.64 20.47 -8.73
N THR A 338 1.49 20.20 -7.73
CA THR A 338 1.09 20.24 -6.31
C THR A 338 1.36 21.61 -5.69
N ASP A 339 0.45 22.07 -4.82
CA ASP A 339 0.58 23.40 -4.19
C ASP A 339 1.83 23.51 -3.32
N ALA A 340 2.26 22.43 -2.68
CA ALA A 340 3.46 22.41 -1.86
C ALA A 340 4.74 22.64 -2.70
N ALA A 341 4.73 22.26 -3.98
CA ALA A 341 5.90 22.45 -4.85
C ALA A 341 6.18 23.93 -5.16
N SER A 342 5.17 24.80 -5.05
CA SER A 342 5.31 26.25 -5.23
C SER A 342 5.46 27.03 -3.92
N LEU A 343 5.43 26.35 -2.76
CA LEU A 343 5.66 27.01 -1.47
C LEU A 343 7.13 27.42 -1.32
N SER A 344 7.33 28.59 -0.71
CA SER A 344 8.64 29.05 -0.25
C SER A 344 9.11 28.26 0.98
N GLY A 345 10.39 28.43 1.36
CA GLY A 345 10.96 27.76 2.53
C GLY A 345 11.21 26.26 2.31
N GLN A 346 11.61 25.88 1.09
CA GLN A 346 12.08 24.52 0.82
C GLN A 346 13.25 24.17 1.75
N VAL A 347 13.20 22.98 2.34
CA VAL A 347 14.22 22.51 3.29
C VAL A 347 15.32 21.75 2.54
N ASP A 348 16.57 22.06 2.88
CA ASP A 348 17.76 21.46 2.25
C ASP A 348 17.81 19.94 2.42
N ALA A 349 18.43 19.28 1.44
CA ALA A 349 18.55 17.82 1.41
C ALA A 349 19.31 17.26 2.62
N GLU A 350 20.35 17.95 3.10
CA GLU A 350 21.12 17.56 4.29
C GLU A 350 20.26 17.58 5.56
N VAL A 351 19.43 18.62 5.73
CA VAL A 351 18.50 18.74 6.86
C VAL A 351 17.44 17.64 6.78
N LYS A 352 16.87 17.37 5.60
CA LYS A 352 15.95 16.24 5.38
C LYS A 352 16.59 14.90 5.75
N GLN A 353 17.84 14.68 5.35
CA GLN A 353 18.58 13.45 5.66
C GLN A 353 18.80 13.28 7.16
N ARG A 354 19.25 14.33 7.85
CA ARG A 354 19.46 14.36 9.30
C ARG A 354 18.16 14.06 10.06
N ARG A 355 17.08 14.79 9.74
CA ARG A 355 15.75 14.61 10.33
C ARG A 355 15.19 13.20 10.06
N GLY A 356 15.37 12.71 8.83
CA GLY A 356 14.97 11.38 8.43
C GLY A 356 15.71 10.28 9.21
N ALA A 357 17.01 10.44 9.44
CA ALA A 357 17.81 9.51 10.24
C ALA A 357 17.33 9.46 11.70
N ALA A 358 17.04 10.61 12.30
CA ALA A 358 16.53 10.70 13.67
C ALA A 358 15.19 9.97 13.84
N LEU A 359 14.21 10.20 12.95
CA LEU A 359 12.92 9.50 13.04
C LEU A 359 13.03 8.00 12.72
N ARG A 360 13.96 7.57 11.86
CA ARG A 360 14.22 6.12 11.64
C ARG A 360 14.81 5.47 12.88
N ALA A 361 15.70 6.15 13.61
CA ALA A 361 16.23 5.67 14.88
C ALA A 361 15.11 5.53 15.93
N LEU A 362 14.22 6.52 16.02
CA LEU A 362 13.01 6.45 16.86
C LEU A 362 12.11 5.27 16.48
N SER A 363 11.86 5.07 15.18
CA SER A 363 11.08 3.92 14.69
C SER A 363 11.69 2.58 15.09
N ALA A 364 13.01 2.43 14.95
CA ALA A 364 13.70 1.20 15.32
C ALA A 364 13.60 0.92 16.84
N ALA A 365 13.66 1.97 17.68
CA ALA A 365 13.44 1.85 19.11
C ALA A 365 12.00 1.41 19.44
N LYS A 366 11.01 2.01 18.78
CA LYS A 366 9.59 1.63 18.94
C LYS A 366 9.31 0.20 18.50
N GLN A 367 9.90 -0.24 17.38
CA GLN A 367 9.77 -1.62 16.91
C GLN A 367 10.34 -2.63 17.89
N ARG A 368 11.52 -2.33 18.48
CA ARG A 368 12.12 -3.16 19.53
C ARG A 368 11.21 -3.25 20.75
N ALA A 369 10.70 -2.12 21.23
CA ALA A 369 9.78 -2.08 22.38
C ALA A 369 8.48 -2.83 22.10
N PHE A 370 7.91 -2.65 20.90
CA PHE A 370 6.68 -3.34 20.49
C PHE A 370 6.87 -4.85 20.41
N ALA A 371 7.98 -5.33 19.84
CA ALA A 371 8.32 -6.75 19.78
C ALA A 371 8.52 -7.34 21.18
N ALA A 372 9.26 -6.64 22.06
CA ALA A 372 9.49 -7.05 23.44
C ALA A 372 8.17 -7.17 24.24
N ALA A 373 7.25 -6.24 24.04
CA ALA A 373 5.93 -6.27 24.66
C ALA A 373 5.03 -7.45 24.21
N GLN A 374 5.43 -8.19 23.17
CA GLN A 374 4.71 -9.41 22.75
C GLN A 374 5.26 -10.70 23.36
N ILE A 375 6.38 -10.66 24.10
CA ILE A 375 6.98 -11.85 24.72
C ILE A 375 5.97 -12.52 25.67
N GLY A 376 5.86 -13.84 25.59
CA GLY A 376 4.90 -14.65 26.33
C GLY A 376 3.50 -14.69 25.73
N ARG A 377 3.24 -13.96 24.63
CA ARG A 377 1.94 -13.98 23.94
C ARG A 377 1.95 -14.96 22.78
N THR A 378 0.83 -15.63 22.58
CA THR A 378 0.54 -16.40 21.37
C THR A 378 -0.13 -15.51 20.34
N LEU A 379 0.52 -15.33 19.18
CA LEU A 379 0.05 -14.48 18.10
C LEU A 379 -0.42 -15.31 16.90
N PRO A 380 -1.61 -15.05 16.34
CA PRO A 380 -1.99 -15.61 15.04
C PRO A 380 -1.12 -15.01 13.94
N VAL A 381 -0.48 -15.87 13.15
CA VAL A 381 0.46 -15.50 12.09
C VAL A 381 0.03 -16.08 10.75
N VAL A 382 0.31 -15.33 9.69
CA VAL A 382 0.31 -15.87 8.32
C VAL A 382 1.76 -16.07 7.91
N ILE A 383 2.12 -17.32 7.66
CA ILE A 383 3.46 -17.72 7.24
C ILE A 383 3.66 -17.34 5.77
N HIS A 384 4.74 -16.63 5.49
CA HIS A 384 5.14 -16.27 4.14
C HIS A 384 5.51 -17.52 3.33
N ARG A 385 5.48 -17.40 2.00
CA ARG A 385 5.88 -18.49 1.10
C ARG A 385 7.39 -18.64 0.94
N THR A 386 8.16 -17.84 1.67
CA THR A 386 9.62 -17.84 1.65
C THR A 386 10.16 -17.87 3.07
N ARG A 387 11.28 -18.56 3.25
CA ARG A 387 12.03 -18.61 4.51
C ARG A 387 12.90 -17.37 4.68
N HIS A 388 13.29 -17.13 5.93
CA HIS A 388 14.25 -16.11 6.26
C HIS A 388 15.62 -16.50 5.68
N ARG A 389 16.13 -15.68 4.74
CA ARG A 389 17.33 -16.02 3.93
C ARG A 389 18.56 -16.41 4.74
N ARG A 390 18.75 -15.82 5.93
CA ARG A 390 19.95 -16.04 6.75
C ARG A 390 19.80 -17.17 7.77
N THR A 391 18.60 -17.38 8.31
CA THR A 391 18.40 -18.32 9.43
C THR A 391 17.67 -19.58 8.99
N GLY A 392 17.08 -19.61 7.79
CA GLY A 392 16.25 -20.71 7.33
C GLY A 392 14.91 -20.84 8.05
N LEU A 393 14.60 -19.97 9.02
CA LEU A 393 13.33 -20.03 9.77
C LEU A 393 12.14 -19.62 8.90
N LEU A 394 10.95 -20.10 9.26
CA LEU A 394 9.70 -19.62 8.70
C LEU A 394 9.52 -18.13 9.07
N VAL A 395 9.02 -17.33 8.14
CA VAL A 395 8.71 -15.91 8.37
C VAL A 395 7.20 -15.76 8.45
N GLY A 396 6.69 -15.38 9.63
CA GLY A 396 5.29 -15.10 9.86
C GLY A 396 5.01 -13.60 9.98
N ARG A 397 3.83 -13.18 9.54
CA ARG A 397 3.27 -11.86 9.86
C ARG A 397 2.12 -12.01 10.85
N ALA A 398 2.24 -11.46 12.04
CA ALA A 398 1.18 -11.47 13.04
C ALA A 398 0.01 -10.52 12.67
N GLY A 399 -1.16 -10.73 13.29
CA GLY A 399 -2.33 -9.86 13.12
C GLY A 399 -2.02 -8.39 13.40
N ASN A 400 -1.29 -8.11 14.48
CA ASN A 400 -0.84 -6.77 14.84
C ASN A 400 0.33 -6.22 13.99
N GLY A 401 0.77 -6.96 12.97
CA GLY A 401 1.85 -6.53 12.10
C GLY A 401 3.25 -6.74 12.66
N LEU A 402 3.44 -7.48 13.76
CA LEU A 402 4.77 -7.96 14.13
C LEU A 402 5.26 -9.01 13.13
N THR A 403 6.53 -8.94 12.75
CA THR A 403 7.19 -10.05 12.04
C THR A 403 7.70 -11.05 13.08
N VAL A 404 7.39 -12.33 12.88
CA VAL A 404 7.75 -13.40 13.81
C VAL A 404 8.48 -14.50 13.05
N LEU A 405 9.60 -14.99 13.58
CA LEU A 405 10.32 -16.13 13.05
C LEU A 405 10.05 -17.37 13.91
N ALA A 406 9.89 -18.52 13.27
CA ALA A 406 9.70 -19.79 13.97
C ALA A 406 10.33 -20.95 13.20
N ALA A 407 10.75 -21.99 13.92
CA ALA A 407 11.10 -23.27 13.32
C ALA A 407 9.81 -23.99 12.88
N GLY A 408 9.88 -24.75 11.79
CA GLY A 408 8.74 -25.50 11.26
C GLY A 408 8.98 -26.01 9.84
N ASP A 409 8.08 -26.88 9.38
CA ASP A 409 8.12 -27.53 8.07
C ASP A 409 7.62 -26.64 6.92
N ASP A 410 8.04 -26.94 5.69
CA ASP A 410 7.62 -26.22 4.48
C ASP A 410 6.12 -26.36 4.15
N ALA A 411 5.44 -27.39 4.66
CA ALA A 411 4.00 -27.57 4.54
C ALA A 411 3.19 -26.39 5.13
N LEU A 412 3.81 -25.57 5.99
CA LEU A 412 3.20 -24.38 6.59
C LEU A 412 3.37 -23.11 5.75
N LEU A 413 4.20 -23.12 4.70
CA LEU A 413 4.43 -21.96 3.84
C LEU A 413 3.12 -21.51 3.19
N GLY A 414 2.79 -20.22 3.36
CA GLY A 414 1.55 -19.65 2.85
C GLY A 414 0.29 -19.97 3.66
N ARG A 415 0.41 -20.64 4.82
CA ARG A 415 -0.71 -20.98 5.70
C ARG A 415 -0.80 -20.08 6.93
N SER A 416 -1.95 -20.11 7.59
CA SER A 416 -2.12 -19.56 8.93
C SER A 416 -1.54 -20.51 9.98
N GLY A 417 -1.06 -19.95 11.08
CA GLY A 417 -0.66 -20.68 12.29
C GLY A 417 -0.68 -19.76 13.50
N ALA A 418 -0.25 -20.28 14.64
CA ALA A 418 -0.06 -19.50 15.86
C ALA A 418 1.37 -19.68 16.36
N VAL A 419 1.99 -18.58 16.82
CA VAL A 419 3.34 -18.59 17.38
C VAL A 419 3.33 -17.99 18.76
N GLU A 420 3.80 -18.75 19.74
CA GLU A 420 4.12 -18.23 21.07
C GLU A 420 5.47 -17.51 21.01
N VAL A 421 5.46 -16.21 21.29
CA VAL A 421 6.67 -15.37 21.23
C VAL A 421 7.54 -15.64 22.45
N GLU A 422 8.74 -16.15 22.23
CA GLU A 422 9.69 -16.49 23.32
C GLU A 422 10.68 -15.35 23.57
N ARG A 423 11.09 -14.64 22.51
CA ARG A 423 12.03 -13.52 22.61
C ARG A 423 11.86 -12.50 21.49
N ALA A 424 12.38 -11.30 21.72
CA ALA A 424 12.53 -10.27 20.70
C ALA A 424 13.99 -10.21 20.20
N GLU A 425 14.18 -10.13 18.89
CA GLU A 425 15.48 -9.96 18.25
C GLU A 425 15.46 -8.70 17.37
N GLY A 426 15.91 -7.58 17.91
CA GLY A 426 15.81 -6.29 17.22
C GLY A 426 14.35 -5.96 16.89
N THR A 427 14.02 -5.77 15.61
CA THR A 427 12.69 -5.32 15.16
C THR A 427 11.71 -6.45 14.86
N HIS A 428 12.05 -7.70 15.19
CA HIS A 428 11.20 -8.87 15.01
C HIS A 428 11.20 -9.76 16.26
N ALA A 429 10.28 -10.72 16.30
CA ALA A 429 10.20 -11.70 17.37
C ALA A 429 10.62 -13.08 16.87
N VAL A 430 11.08 -13.93 17.80
CA VAL A 430 11.32 -15.36 17.55
C VAL A 430 10.51 -16.16 18.56
N GLY A 431 9.92 -17.25 18.11
CA GLY A 431 9.09 -18.09 18.95
C GLY A 431 8.89 -19.50 18.39
N ARG A 432 7.99 -20.24 19.03
CA ARG A 432 7.62 -21.60 18.64
C ARG A 432 6.19 -21.66 18.09
N LEU A 433 5.99 -22.47 17.06
CA LEU A 433 4.64 -22.78 16.59
C LEU A 433 3.89 -23.53 17.68
N VAL A 434 2.63 -23.16 17.88
CA VAL A 434 1.70 -23.89 18.73
C VAL A 434 0.64 -24.56 17.86
N ALA A 435 0.23 -25.76 18.28
CA ALA A 435 -0.70 -26.63 17.55
C ALA A 435 -2.10 -26.02 17.42
#